data_AF-A0A9E3WZY2-F1
#
_entry.id   AF-A0A9E3WZY2-F1
#
_cell.length_a   1.000
_cell.length_b   1.000
_cell.length_c   1.000
_cell.angle_alpha   90.00
_cell.angle_beta   90.00
_cell.angle_gamma   90.00
#
_symmetry.space_group_name_H-M   'P 1'
#
loop_
_entity.id
_entity.type
_entity.pdbx_description
1 polymer ?
#
loop_
_entity_poly.entity_id
_entity_poly.type
_entity_poly.pdbx_seq_one_letter_code
_entity_poly.pdbx_strand_id
1 'polypeptide(L)'
;MDQPRGLEARGREIWDAVTAEHNLDAAGYLLLGEIARTADIIERLSAALRSNSQEWTRLSEDVEEIADGAIRVQIVVNPILGEVRSQRLALRQLLSHLKIGTTEVGTGEESAIAKLMASFSLDS
;
A
#
# COMPACT_ATOMS: atom_id res chain seq x y z
N MET A 1 -5.45 -22.43 7.69
CA MET A 1 -4.21 -22.23 6.92
C MET A 1 -3.24 -21.50 7.82
N ASP A 2 -1.95 -21.81 7.78
CA ASP A 2 -0.95 -21.13 8.62
C ASP A 2 -0.61 -19.74 8.05
N GLN A 3 -0.30 -18.80 8.94
CA GLN A 3 0.13 -17.46 8.55
C GLN A 3 1.44 -17.51 7.74
N PRO A 4 1.57 -16.72 6.65
CA PRO A 4 2.80 -16.63 5.89
C PRO A 4 3.98 -16.19 6.76
N ARG A 5 5.14 -16.79 6.52
CA ARG A 5 6.37 -16.43 7.22
C ARG A 5 6.84 -15.03 6.80
N GLY A 6 7.41 -14.30 7.75
CA GLY A 6 8.08 -13.02 7.49
C GLY A 6 7.14 -11.81 7.37
N LEU A 7 5.85 -11.95 7.71
CA LEU A 7 4.97 -10.79 7.84
C LEU A 7 5.45 -9.89 8.98
N GLU A 8 5.42 -8.58 8.75
CA GLU A 8 5.66 -7.55 9.75
C GLU A 8 4.35 -7.21 10.48
N ALA A 9 4.33 -6.13 11.27
CA ALA A 9 3.21 -5.82 12.15
C ALA A 9 1.89 -5.63 11.39
N ARG A 10 1.91 -4.89 10.27
CA ARG A 10 0.70 -4.54 9.53
C ARG A 10 0.13 -5.74 8.78
N GLY A 11 0.99 -6.53 8.15
CA GLY A 11 0.62 -7.74 7.44
C GLY A 11 0.01 -8.79 8.37
N ARG A 12 0.58 -8.97 9.57
CA ARG A 12 -0.01 -9.86 10.59
C ARG A 12 -1.39 -9.41 11.02
N GLU A 13 -1.56 -8.13 11.30
CA GLU A 13 -2.86 -7.56 11.68
C GLU A 13 -3.94 -7.82 10.61
N ILE A 14 -3.62 -7.61 9.34
CA ILE A 14 -4.54 -7.88 8.23
C ILE A 14 -4.87 -9.37 8.12
N TRP A 15 -3.85 -10.23 8.21
CA TRP A 15 -4.05 -11.68 8.16
C TRP A 15 -4.98 -12.14 9.27
N ASP A 16 -4.70 -11.73 10.51
CA ASP A 16 -5.46 -12.15 11.68
C ASP A 16 -6.90 -11.63 11.60
N ALA A 17 -7.11 -10.38 11.22
CA ALA A 17 -8.45 -9.80 11.06
C ALA A 17 -9.30 -10.54 10.03
N VAL A 18 -8.73 -10.83 8.84
CA VAL A 18 -9.48 -11.51 7.77
C VAL A 18 -9.73 -12.98 8.11
N THR A 19 -8.74 -13.69 8.65
CA THR A 19 -8.89 -15.12 8.98
C THR A 19 -9.73 -15.39 10.23
N ALA A 20 -9.89 -14.38 11.10
CA ALA A 20 -10.83 -14.46 12.23
C ALA A 20 -12.30 -14.40 11.77
N GLU A 21 -12.61 -13.64 10.72
CA GLU A 21 -13.97 -13.40 10.25
C GLU A 21 -14.38 -14.29 9.05
N HIS A 22 -13.40 -14.78 8.27
CA HIS A 22 -13.66 -15.43 6.99
C HIS A 22 -12.88 -16.73 6.84
N ASN A 23 -13.55 -17.77 6.36
CA ASN A 23 -12.89 -18.97 5.86
C ASN A 23 -12.75 -18.87 4.34
N LEU A 24 -11.51 -18.89 3.86
CA LEU A 24 -11.19 -18.75 2.45
C LEU A 24 -10.88 -20.12 1.82
N ASP A 25 -10.95 -20.20 0.50
CA ASP A 25 -10.37 -21.33 -0.22
C ASP A 25 -8.84 -21.17 -0.30
N ALA A 26 -8.15 -22.18 -0.86
CA ALA A 26 -6.70 -22.15 -0.97
C ALA A 26 -6.19 -20.93 -1.78
N ALA A 27 -6.92 -20.54 -2.83
CA ALA A 27 -6.59 -19.36 -3.63
C ALA A 27 -6.75 -18.06 -2.83
N GLY A 28 -7.81 -17.95 -2.03
CA GLY A 28 -8.05 -16.81 -1.16
C GLY A 28 -6.99 -16.65 -0.07
N TYR A 29 -6.53 -17.75 0.55
CA TYR A 29 -5.42 -17.68 1.51
C TYR A 29 -4.09 -17.25 0.88
N LEU A 30 -3.81 -17.69 -0.35
CA LEU A 30 -2.63 -17.21 -1.10
C LEU A 30 -2.73 -15.72 -1.37
N LEU A 31 -3.90 -15.26 -1.84
CA LEU A 31 -4.14 -13.86 -2.14
C LEU A 31 -4.08 -12.97 -0.89
N LEU A 32 -4.65 -13.41 0.23
CA LEU A 32 -4.54 -12.74 1.52
C LEU A 32 -3.07 -12.62 1.97
N GLY A 33 -2.26 -13.64 1.70
CA GLY A 33 -0.83 -13.60 1.97
C GLY A 33 -0.10 -12.51 1.19
N GLU A 34 -0.43 -12.33 -0.09
CA GLU A 34 0.15 -11.23 -0.90
C GLU A 34 -0.34 -9.86 -0.41
N ILE A 35 -1.63 -9.72 -0.07
CA ILE A 35 -2.19 -8.49 0.50
C ILE A 35 -1.43 -8.09 1.77
N ALA A 36 -1.20 -9.04 2.67
CA ALA A 36 -0.47 -8.82 3.92
C ALA A 36 0.97 -8.34 3.67
N ARG A 37 1.70 -9.00 2.74
CA ARG A 37 3.07 -8.59 2.38
C ARG A 37 3.11 -7.22 1.72
N THR A 38 2.17 -6.92 0.82
CA THR A 38 2.09 -5.59 0.19
C THR A 38 1.83 -4.49 1.22
N ALA A 39 0.99 -4.76 2.22
CA ALA A 39 0.77 -3.81 3.32
C ALA A 39 2.04 -3.54 4.14
N ASP A 40 2.83 -4.58 4.45
CA ASP A 40 4.14 -4.41 5.13
C ASP A 40 5.11 -3.57 4.30
N ILE A 41 5.16 -3.79 2.98
CA ILE A 41 6.00 -2.99 2.07
C ILE A 41 5.57 -1.52 2.10
N ILE A 42 4.27 -1.22 2.05
CA ILE A 42 3.75 0.14 2.13
C ILE A 42 4.14 0.80 3.44
N GLU A 43 4.04 0.09 4.57
CA GLU A 43 4.40 0.64 5.87
C GLU A 43 5.90 0.95 5.93
N ARG A 44 6.75 0.05 5.44
CA ARG A 44 8.20 0.27 5.38
C ARG A 44 8.59 1.46 4.51
N LEU A 45 7.98 1.59 3.32
CA LEU A 45 8.21 2.73 2.43
C LEU A 45 7.70 4.04 3.06
N SER A 46 6.55 3.99 3.73
CA SER A 46 5.99 5.14 4.45
C SER A 46 6.86 5.56 5.63
N ALA A 47 7.41 4.59 6.37
CA ALA A 47 8.39 4.84 7.43
C ALA A 47 9.67 5.48 6.87
N ALA A 48 10.17 5.00 5.73
CA ALA A 48 11.32 5.59 5.05
C ALA A 48 11.06 7.04 4.58
N LEU A 49 9.84 7.36 4.14
CA LEU A 49 9.46 8.74 3.82
C LEU A 49 9.43 9.64 5.06
N ARG A 50 8.92 9.13 6.19
CA ARG A 50 8.87 9.88 7.46
C ARG A 50 10.25 10.11 8.05
N SER A 51 11.14 9.12 7.99
CA SER A 51 12.49 9.23 8.55
C SER A 51 13.42 10.13 7.71
N ASN A 52 13.15 10.29 6.42
CA ASN A 52 13.97 11.07 5.50
C ASN A 52 13.45 12.50 5.25
N SER A 53 12.50 12.99 6.06
CA SER A 53 11.99 14.37 5.95
C SER A 53 13.11 15.37 6.29
N GLN A 54 13.41 16.35 5.43
CA GLN A 54 12.45 17.44 5.19
C GLN A 54 12.06 17.71 3.73
N GLU A 55 12.61 17.01 2.74
CA GLU A 55 12.37 17.40 1.34
C GLU A 55 11.70 16.28 0.55
N TRP A 56 10.36 16.38 0.44
CA TRP A 56 9.55 15.58 -0.50
C TRP A 56 9.89 15.90 -1.97
N THR A 57 10.47 17.08 -2.18
CA THR A 57 10.99 17.61 -3.42
C THR A 57 12.34 18.23 -3.13
N ARG A 58 13.39 17.83 -3.85
CA ARG A 58 14.69 18.50 -3.83
C ARG A 58 14.83 19.36 -5.07
N LEU A 59 15.49 20.50 -4.95
CA LEU A 59 15.99 21.21 -6.13
C LEU A 59 17.15 20.38 -6.68
N SER A 60 17.13 20.09 -7.98
CA SER A 60 18.30 19.50 -8.62
C SER A 60 19.47 20.46 -8.47
N GLU A 61 20.64 19.92 -8.15
CA GLU A 61 21.89 20.70 -8.12
C GLU A 61 22.27 21.19 -9.53
N ASP A 62 21.64 20.62 -10.57
CA ASP A 62 21.76 21.02 -11.96
C ASP A 62 20.98 22.32 -12.23
N VAL A 63 21.61 23.44 -11.92
CA VAL A 63 21.16 24.76 -12.35
C VAL A 63 21.66 25.02 -13.77
N GLU A 64 20.79 24.88 -14.76
CA GLU A 64 21.10 25.30 -16.14
C GLU A 64 20.78 26.79 -16.31
N GLU A 65 21.80 27.59 -16.64
CA GLU A 65 21.59 28.94 -17.17
C GLU A 65 21.13 28.81 -18.63
N ILE A 66 19.88 29.19 -18.88
CA ILE A 66 19.34 29.33 -20.22
C ILE A 66 19.71 30.74 -20.72
N ALA A 67 19.94 30.87 -22.03
CA ALA A 67 20.22 32.14 -22.69
C ALA A 67 19.29 33.27 -22.21
N ASP A 68 19.82 34.49 -22.16
CA ASP A 68 19.15 35.70 -21.65
C ASP A 68 18.94 35.75 -20.12
N GLY A 69 19.84 35.13 -19.35
CA GLY A 69 19.88 35.25 -17.89
C GLY A 69 18.75 34.52 -17.15
N ALA A 70 18.07 33.58 -17.83
CA ALA A 70 17.00 32.79 -17.24
C ALA A 70 17.56 31.54 -16.56
N ILE A 71 17.25 31.37 -15.27
CA ILE A 71 17.67 30.20 -14.50
C ILE A 71 16.61 29.10 -14.62
N ARG A 72 16.99 27.91 -15.11
CA ARG A 72 16.15 26.71 -15.03
C ARG A 72 16.42 26.00 -13.71
N VAL A 73 15.39 25.92 -12.87
CA VAL A 73 15.41 25.13 -11.65
C VAL A 73 14.62 23.85 -11.89
N GLN A 74 15.28 22.70 -11.79
CA GLN A 74 14.61 21.40 -11.91
C GLN A 74 14.18 20.92 -10.51
N ILE A 75 12.90 20.63 -10.34
CA ILE A 75 12.36 20.05 -9.10
C ILE A 75 12.32 18.54 -9.25
N VAL A 76 13.02 17.82 -8.38
CA VAL A 76 13.05 16.35 -8.35
C VAL A 76 12.18 15.84 -7.20
N VAL A 77 11.16 15.07 -7.54
CA VAL A 77 10.28 14.40 -6.57
C VAL A 77 10.97 13.13 -6.06
N ASN A 78 10.86 12.86 -4.76
CA ASN A 78 11.42 11.65 -4.17
C ASN A 78 10.81 10.37 -4.82
N PRO A 79 11.63 9.48 -5.42
CA PRO A 79 11.13 8.29 -6.14
C PRO A 79 10.33 7.33 -5.25
N ILE A 80 10.55 7.34 -3.93
CA ILE A 80 9.79 6.52 -2.97
C ILE A 80 8.29 6.89 -2.99
N LEU A 81 7.94 8.15 -3.28
CA LEU A 81 6.53 8.55 -3.41
C LEU A 81 5.83 7.86 -4.58
N GLY A 82 6.54 7.69 -5.70
CA GLY A 82 6.04 6.94 -6.85
C GLY A 82 5.82 5.47 -6.50
N GLU A 83 6.77 4.87 -5.78
CA GLU A 83 6.69 3.48 -5.35
C GLU A 83 5.54 3.24 -4.36
N VAL A 84 5.34 4.11 -3.37
CA VAL A 84 4.21 4.00 -2.42
C VAL A 84 2.86 4.06 -3.15
N ARG A 85 2.72 4.94 -4.15
CA ARG A 85 1.50 5.01 -4.97
C ARG A 85 1.28 3.73 -5.76
N SER A 86 2.34 3.20 -6.38
CA SER A 86 2.30 1.93 -7.12
C SER A 86 1.86 0.77 -6.22
N GLN A 87 2.47 0.64 -5.03
CA GLN A 87 2.12 -0.41 -4.06
C GLN A 87 0.69 -0.26 -3.54
N ARG A 88 0.21 0.96 -3.29
CA ARG A 88 -1.20 1.20 -2.92
C ARG A 88 -2.17 0.81 -4.03
N LEU A 89 -1.82 1.04 -5.29
CA LEU A 89 -2.63 0.60 -6.43
C LEU A 89 -2.67 -0.93 -6.53
N ALA A 90 -1.51 -1.59 -6.41
CA ALA A 90 -1.43 -3.05 -6.39
C ALA A 90 -2.26 -3.64 -5.24
N LEU A 91 -2.17 -3.05 -4.05
CA LEU A 91 -2.97 -3.48 -2.90
C LEU A 91 -4.48 -3.37 -3.17
N ARG A 92 -4.94 -2.26 -3.76
CA ARG A 92 -6.35 -2.09 -4.14
C ARG A 92 -6.81 -3.16 -5.13
N GLN A 93 -5.97 -3.51 -6.11
CA GLN A 93 -6.26 -4.57 -7.08
C GLN A 93 -6.35 -5.94 -6.39
N LEU A 94 -5.38 -6.28 -5.54
CA LEU A 94 -5.39 -7.54 -4.78
C LEU A 94 -6.64 -7.63 -3.88
N LEU A 95 -7.00 -6.56 -3.18
CA LEU A 95 -8.22 -6.49 -2.36
C LEU A 95 -9.48 -6.66 -3.20
N SER A 96 -9.54 -6.08 -4.41
CA SER A 96 -10.68 -6.29 -5.31
C SER A 96 -10.80 -7.74 -5.77
N HIS A 97 -9.68 -8.42 -6.02
CA HIS A 97 -9.68 -9.84 -6.38
C HIS A 97 -10.12 -10.72 -5.21
N LEU A 98 -9.77 -10.35 -3.97
CA LEU A 98 -10.22 -11.06 -2.77
C LEU A 98 -11.74 -10.95 -2.61
N LYS A 99 -12.33 -9.80 -2.99
CA LYS A 99 -13.79 -9.57 -2.99
C LYS A 99 -14.55 -10.35 -4.07
N ILE A 100 -13.90 -10.84 -5.12
CA ILE A 100 -14.54 -11.66 -6.18
C ILE A 100 -14.82 -13.10 -5.70
N GLY A 101 -14.36 -13.48 -4.50
CA GLY A 101 -14.60 -14.79 -3.88
C GLY A 101 -15.58 -14.80 -2.70
N THR A 102 -16.43 -13.78 -2.53
CA THR A 102 -17.43 -13.76 -1.43
C THR A 102 -18.59 -14.73 -1.75
N THR A 103 -18.31 -16.02 -1.81
CA THR A 103 -19.33 -17.07 -1.71
C THR A 103 -19.93 -17.01 -0.31
N GLU A 104 -21.23 -16.76 -0.29
CA GLU A 104 -22.15 -16.74 0.86
C GLU A 104 -22.02 -15.52 1.79
N VAL A 105 -22.83 -14.53 1.45
CA VAL A 105 -23.19 -13.37 2.27
C VAL A 105 -23.84 -13.85 3.57
N GLY A 106 -23.06 -13.90 4.64
CA GLY A 106 -23.55 -13.75 6.01
C GLY A 106 -23.90 -12.28 6.23
N THR A 107 -25.19 -12.01 6.35
CA THR A 107 -25.81 -10.70 6.54
C THR A 107 -25.23 -9.89 7.71
N GLY A 108 -24.90 -8.61 7.47
CA GLY A 108 -25.24 -7.53 8.42
C GLY A 108 -24.12 -6.62 8.95
N GLU A 109 -22.85 -7.00 8.85
CA GLU A 109 -21.74 -6.15 9.32
C GLU A 109 -20.80 -5.77 8.17
N GLU A 110 -20.32 -4.53 8.21
CA GLU A 110 -19.32 -4.00 7.28
C GLU A 110 -18.08 -4.89 7.34
N SER A 111 -17.96 -5.82 6.38
CA SER A 111 -16.88 -6.82 6.27
C SER A 111 -15.51 -6.18 6.53
N ALA A 112 -14.62 -6.84 7.28
CA ALA A 112 -13.25 -6.37 7.52
C ALA A 112 -12.53 -5.90 6.24
N ILE A 113 -12.83 -6.53 5.10
CA ILE A 113 -12.29 -6.13 3.79
C ILE A 113 -12.82 -4.75 3.36
N ALA A 114 -14.08 -4.42 3.64
CA ALA A 114 -14.63 -3.09 3.40
C ALA A 114 -13.95 -2.02 4.27
N LYS A 115 -13.75 -2.29 5.57
CA LYS A 115 -13.00 -1.40 6.48
C LYS A 115 -11.55 -1.20 6.02
N LEU A 116 -10.89 -2.28 5.60
CA LEU A 116 -9.55 -2.20 5.01
C LEU A 116 -9.53 -1.31 3.77
N MET A 117 -10.45 -1.52 2.82
CA MET A 117 -10.53 -0.68 1.63
C MET A 117 -10.79 0.80 1.96
N ALA A 118 -11.62 1.09 2.97
CA ALA A 118 -11.88 2.46 3.42
C ALA A 118 -10.60 3.13 3.97
N SER A 119 -9.81 2.40 4.77
CA SER A 119 -8.55 2.93 5.32
C SER A 119 -7.53 3.32 4.24
N PHE A 120 -7.53 2.63 3.09
CA PHE A 120 -6.63 2.95 1.97
C PHE A 120 -7.16 4.01 1.00
N SER A 121 -8.43 4.41 1.12
CA SER A 121 -9.03 5.46 0.28
C SER A 121 -8.87 6.86 0.87
N LEU A 122 -8.85 6.97 2.20
CA LEU A 122 -8.79 8.25 2.93
C LEU A 122 -7.41 8.94 2.89
N ASP A 123 -6.35 8.23 2.49
CA ASP A 123 -4.97 8.76 2.39
C ASP A 123 -4.60 9.26 0.98
N SER A 124 -5.58 9.64 0.16
CA SER A 124 -5.38 10.10 -1.24
C SER A 124 -5.45 11.62 -1.38
#